data_AF-A0A0W0TMJ7-F1
#
_entry.id   AF-A0A0W0TMJ7-F1
#
_cell.length_a   1.000
_cell.length_b   1.000
_cell.length_c   1.000
_cell.angle_alpha   90.00
_cell.angle_beta   90.00
_cell.angle_gamma   90.00
#
_symmetry.space_group_name_H-M   'P 1'
#
loop_
_entity.id
_entity.type
_entity.pdbx_description
1 polymer ?
#
loop_
_entity_poly.entity_id
_entity_poly.type
_entity_poly.pdbx_seq_one_letter_code
_entity_poly.pdbx_strand_id
1 'polypeptide(L)'
;MYYKNQDILLASKHEKEHAIAQPFINRLSCTLRVHDFDTDQFGTFTGEIERTLSPYETCLLKAKTAAEHYDYALALASEGSFGPHPAFPFVPSAHELMVFIDREHNWIVAEQLVSPKTNYAMITINEQTEIDSFLEQVRFPSHALIVQSINRKHVFAKGINDLESLLHYLSLGFKAEKALLLATDMRAMMNPTRMEVIGELADKLALRIATLCIQCGCPGFGFKSTRGTLACSSCGSSTSFYEEEVWGCIACDYQEHKIRRDGLLEADPAHCDYCNP
;
A
#
# COMPACT_ATOMS: atom_id res chain seq x y z
N MET A 1 9.71 -22.05 -12.72
CA MET A 1 9.67 -20.65 -12.26
C MET A 1 10.67 -19.86 -13.09
N TYR A 2 10.22 -18.78 -13.72
CA TYR A 2 11.03 -17.99 -14.67
C TYR A 2 12.27 -17.36 -13.98
N TYR A 3 12.08 -16.72 -12.83
CA TYR A 3 13.13 -16.04 -12.07
C TYR A 3 13.82 -16.90 -11.00
N LYS A 4 13.86 -18.23 -11.18
CA LYS A 4 14.39 -19.13 -10.14
C LYS A 4 15.84 -18.77 -9.78
N ASN A 5 16.14 -18.70 -8.47
CA ASN A 5 17.46 -18.40 -7.90
C ASN A 5 18.03 -17.03 -8.29
N GLN A 6 17.18 -16.08 -8.67
CA GLN A 6 17.60 -14.71 -8.95
C GLN A 6 17.61 -13.86 -7.68
N ASP A 7 18.53 -12.91 -7.65
CA ASP A 7 18.56 -11.86 -6.64
C ASP A 7 17.71 -10.67 -7.12
N ILE A 8 16.82 -10.18 -6.26
CA ILE A 8 15.95 -9.02 -6.55
C ILE A 8 16.28 -7.93 -5.57
N LEU A 9 16.59 -6.73 -6.07
CA LEU A 9 16.80 -5.57 -5.22
C LEU A 9 15.47 -5.08 -4.66
N LEU A 10 15.31 -5.04 -3.35
CA LEU A 10 14.22 -4.34 -2.69
C LEU A 10 14.65 -2.90 -2.40
N ALA A 11 14.12 -1.96 -3.16
CA ALA A 11 14.29 -0.52 -2.97
C ALA A 11 13.37 -0.06 -1.82
N SER A 12 13.75 -0.36 -0.59
CA SER A 12 12.98 -0.01 0.60
C SER A 12 13.85 0.46 1.74
N LYS A 13 13.32 1.42 2.49
CA LYS A 13 13.66 1.72 3.88
C LYS A 13 12.62 1.05 4.78
N HIS A 14 12.87 0.98 6.09
CA HIS A 14 11.88 0.56 7.11
C HIS A 14 11.60 -0.95 7.22
N GLU A 15 12.61 -1.80 7.03
CA GLU A 15 12.56 -3.24 7.38
C GLU A 15 11.43 -4.04 6.70
N LYS A 16 10.95 -3.58 5.53
CA LYS A 16 9.85 -4.24 4.80
C LYS A 16 10.25 -5.62 4.29
N GLU A 17 11.54 -5.88 4.12
CA GLU A 17 12.08 -7.20 3.76
C GLU A 17 11.58 -8.31 4.68
N HIS A 18 11.31 -8.02 5.96
CA HIS A 18 10.75 -9.00 6.89
C HIS A 18 9.38 -9.54 6.45
N ALA A 19 8.56 -8.72 5.81
CA ALA A 19 7.26 -9.14 5.28
C ALA A 19 7.33 -9.67 3.84
N ILE A 20 8.25 -9.14 3.04
CA ILE A 20 8.27 -9.37 1.58
C ILE A 20 9.14 -10.59 1.21
N ALA A 21 10.20 -10.90 1.96
CA ALA A 21 11.15 -11.94 1.58
C ALA A 21 10.51 -13.33 1.45
N GLN A 22 9.71 -13.74 2.44
CA GLN A 22 9.15 -15.09 2.48
C GLN A 22 8.21 -15.39 1.30
N PRO A 23 7.28 -14.49 0.90
CA PRO A 23 6.51 -14.66 -0.33
C PRO A 23 7.35 -14.89 -1.59
N PHE A 24 8.42 -14.13 -1.79
CA PHE A 24 9.29 -14.23 -2.96
C PHE A 24 10.13 -15.51 -2.95
N ILE A 25 10.63 -15.92 -1.79
CA ILE A 25 11.32 -17.21 -1.62
C ILE A 25 10.36 -18.36 -1.98
N ASN A 26 9.17 -18.38 -1.38
CA ASN A 26 8.23 -19.49 -1.52
C ASN A 26 7.68 -19.64 -2.93
N ARG A 27 7.32 -18.53 -3.58
CA ARG A 27 6.62 -18.56 -4.89
C ARG A 27 7.55 -18.48 -6.08
N LEU A 28 8.71 -17.85 -5.94
CA LEU A 28 9.62 -17.58 -7.06
C LEU A 28 11.00 -18.23 -6.89
N SER A 29 11.33 -18.71 -5.68
CA SER A 29 12.70 -19.12 -5.32
C SER A 29 13.71 -18.00 -5.55
N CYS A 30 13.31 -16.75 -5.29
CA CYS A 30 14.17 -15.57 -5.39
C CYS A 30 14.65 -15.13 -4.01
N THR A 31 15.81 -14.46 -3.96
CA THR A 31 16.33 -13.84 -2.75
C THR A 31 16.19 -12.33 -2.85
N LEU A 32 15.64 -11.68 -1.82
CA LEU A 32 15.62 -10.22 -1.76
C LEU A 32 16.96 -9.71 -1.21
N ARG A 33 17.48 -8.67 -1.86
CA ARG A 33 18.66 -7.91 -1.44
C ARG A 33 18.23 -6.51 -1.07
N VAL A 34 18.70 -6.02 0.06
CA VAL A 34 18.45 -4.64 0.52
C VAL A 34 19.80 -3.96 0.63
N HIS A 35 19.87 -2.74 0.08
CA HIS A 35 21.00 -1.82 0.25
C HIS A 35 20.51 -0.57 0.95
N ASP A 36 21.44 0.19 1.52
CA ASP A 36 21.11 1.50 2.10
C ASP A 36 20.81 2.48 0.95
N PHE A 37 19.53 2.61 0.61
CA PHE A 37 19.05 3.49 -0.44
C PHE A 37 18.10 4.51 0.18
N ASP A 38 18.44 5.80 0.07
CA ASP A 38 17.58 6.83 0.62
C ASP A 38 16.30 6.95 -0.22
N THR A 39 15.23 6.30 0.24
CA THR A 39 13.93 6.37 -0.41
C THR A 39 13.16 7.64 -0.05
N ASP A 40 13.59 8.38 0.97
CA ASP A 40 12.86 9.57 1.45
C ASP A 40 12.99 10.73 0.46
N GLN A 41 13.99 10.69 -0.44
CA GLN A 41 14.12 11.62 -1.58
C GLN A 41 12.90 11.64 -2.51
N PHE A 42 12.07 10.59 -2.48
CA PHE A 42 10.84 10.48 -3.28
C PHE A 42 9.58 10.91 -2.52
N GLY A 43 9.73 11.41 -1.29
CA GLY A 43 8.64 11.84 -0.41
C GLY A 43 8.58 11.05 0.89
N THR A 44 8.14 11.71 1.95
CA THR A 44 8.09 11.13 3.31
C THR A 44 6.66 10.91 3.79
N PHE A 45 6.47 9.92 4.67
CA PHE A 45 5.15 9.67 5.27
C PHE A 45 4.69 10.81 6.18
N THR A 46 5.64 11.49 6.82
CA THR A 46 5.41 12.60 7.74
C THR A 46 5.23 13.95 7.05
N GLY A 47 5.39 14.02 5.72
CA GLY A 47 5.18 15.23 4.94
C GLY A 47 6.31 16.25 5.02
N GLU A 48 7.50 15.87 5.48
CA GLU A 48 8.69 16.73 5.46
C GLU A 48 9.19 16.96 4.02
N ILE A 49 9.12 15.91 3.20
CA ILE A 49 9.32 15.97 1.73
C ILE A 49 7.99 15.64 1.06
N GLU A 50 7.52 16.57 0.22
CA GLU A 50 6.27 16.45 -0.53
C GLU A 50 6.35 15.38 -1.63
N ARG A 51 5.25 14.67 -1.87
CA ARG A 51 5.12 13.73 -2.97
C ARG A 51 4.61 14.46 -4.21
N THR A 52 5.41 14.50 -5.27
CA THR A 52 5.08 15.19 -6.52
C THR A 52 4.50 14.25 -7.59
N LEU A 53 4.66 12.94 -7.42
CA LEU A 53 4.22 11.91 -8.34
C LEU A 53 3.09 11.07 -7.74
N SER A 54 2.33 10.37 -8.58
CA SER A 54 1.37 9.37 -8.09
C SER A 54 2.09 8.26 -7.31
N PRO A 55 1.40 7.51 -6.42
CA PRO A 55 2.00 6.38 -5.73
C PRO A 55 2.62 5.35 -6.69
N TYR A 56 2.00 5.13 -7.86
CA TYR A 56 2.51 4.22 -8.88
C TYR A 56 3.80 4.71 -9.52
N GLU A 57 3.82 5.95 -9.98
CA GLU A 57 5.01 6.55 -10.59
C GLU A 57 6.16 6.64 -9.59
N THR A 58 5.87 6.99 -8.33
CA THR A 58 6.85 7.02 -7.23
C THR A 58 7.47 5.64 -7.00
N CYS A 59 6.63 4.60 -6.91
CA CYS A 59 7.07 3.23 -6.70
C CYS A 59 7.94 2.73 -7.86
N LEU A 60 7.53 3.01 -9.10
CA LEU A 60 8.28 2.64 -10.30
C LEU A 60 9.62 3.39 -10.40
N LEU A 61 9.62 4.70 -10.14
CA LEU A 61 10.83 5.53 -10.14
C LEU A 61 11.82 5.04 -9.08
N LYS A 62 11.32 4.70 -7.89
CA LYS A 62 12.13 4.15 -6.80
C LYS A 62 12.80 2.83 -7.20
N ALA A 63 12.04 1.88 -7.76
CA ALA A 63 12.58 0.60 -8.21
C ALA A 63 13.64 0.80 -9.30
N LYS A 64 13.37 1.63 -10.31
CA LYS A 64 14.30 1.90 -11.42
C LYS A 64 15.58 2.58 -10.94
N THR A 65 15.45 3.64 -10.15
CA THR A 65 16.61 4.42 -9.66
C THR A 65 17.53 3.55 -8.79
N ALA A 66 16.96 2.76 -7.88
CA ALA A 66 17.76 1.86 -7.04
C ALA A 66 18.45 0.77 -7.88
N ALA A 67 17.73 0.18 -8.84
CA ALA A 67 18.27 -0.86 -9.70
C ALA A 67 19.42 -0.36 -10.59
N GLU A 68 19.29 0.86 -11.12
CA GLU A 68 20.35 1.52 -11.89
C GLU A 68 21.55 1.85 -11.01
N HIS A 69 21.32 2.34 -9.79
CA HIS A 69 22.39 2.73 -8.87
C HIS A 69 23.23 1.52 -8.40
N TYR A 70 22.59 0.38 -8.14
CA TYR A 70 23.23 -0.82 -7.62
C TYR A 70 23.50 -1.91 -8.68
N ASP A 71 23.22 -1.61 -9.95
CA ASP A 71 23.39 -2.52 -11.09
C ASP A 71 22.65 -3.87 -10.94
N TYR A 72 21.37 -3.83 -10.57
CA TYR A 72 20.50 -5.01 -10.52
C TYR A 72 19.64 -5.11 -11.77
N ALA A 73 19.50 -6.32 -12.34
CA ALA A 73 18.56 -6.58 -13.43
C ALA A 73 17.10 -6.54 -12.96
N LEU A 74 16.85 -7.01 -11.73
CA LEU A 74 15.53 -7.13 -11.13
C LEU A 74 15.41 -6.24 -9.90
N ALA A 75 14.30 -5.51 -9.78
CA ALA A 75 14.03 -4.69 -8.61
C ALA A 75 12.56 -4.66 -8.21
N LEU A 76 12.34 -4.34 -6.94
CA LEU A 76 11.06 -4.29 -6.26
C LEU A 76 10.99 -3.01 -5.45
N ALA A 77 9.86 -2.32 -5.49
CA ALA A 77 9.57 -1.20 -4.61
C ALA A 77 8.16 -1.30 -4.08
N SER A 78 7.89 -0.62 -2.96
CA SER A 78 6.54 -0.45 -2.45
C SER A 78 6.26 0.96 -1.95
N GLU A 79 5.01 1.38 -2.11
CA GLU A 79 4.45 2.63 -1.63
C GLU A 79 3.13 2.39 -0.90
N GLY A 80 2.83 3.26 0.07
CA GLY A 80 1.61 3.16 0.86
C GLY A 80 1.02 4.52 1.21
N SER A 81 -0.29 4.59 1.15
CA SER A 81 -1.11 5.73 1.56
C SER A 81 -2.24 5.29 2.49
N PHE A 82 -2.77 6.22 3.27
CA PHE A 82 -3.84 5.95 4.22
C PHE A 82 -4.88 7.06 4.15
N GLY A 83 -6.14 6.66 4.27
CA GLY A 83 -7.25 7.59 4.18
C GLY A 83 -8.60 6.87 4.14
N PRO A 84 -9.67 7.61 3.84
CA PRO A 84 -11.00 7.06 3.60
C PRO A 84 -10.99 5.89 2.61
N HIS A 85 -11.72 4.83 2.91
CA HIS A 85 -11.91 3.72 1.98
C HIS A 85 -12.67 4.21 0.73
N PRO A 86 -12.21 3.89 -0.50
CA PRO A 86 -12.82 4.40 -1.73
C PRO A 86 -14.32 4.12 -1.86
N ALA A 87 -14.75 2.93 -1.42
CA ALA A 87 -16.18 2.56 -1.41
C ALA A 87 -16.91 2.93 -0.11
N PHE A 88 -16.19 3.21 0.99
CA PHE A 88 -16.77 3.46 2.31
C PHE A 88 -16.04 4.62 2.99
N PRO A 89 -16.35 5.88 2.62
CA PRO A 89 -15.54 7.04 3.02
C PRO A 89 -15.35 7.26 4.53
N PHE A 90 -16.20 6.65 5.37
CA PHE A 90 -16.12 6.74 6.83
C PHE A 90 -15.22 5.67 7.47
N VAL A 91 -14.71 4.73 6.67
CA VAL A 91 -13.83 3.65 7.13
C VAL A 91 -12.39 3.99 6.76
N PRO A 92 -11.45 4.09 7.72
CA PRO A 92 -10.03 4.20 7.41
C PRO A 92 -9.53 2.98 6.63
N SER A 93 -8.65 3.22 5.67
CA SER A 93 -8.05 2.16 4.87
C SER A 93 -6.58 2.42 4.60
N ALA A 94 -5.83 1.33 4.47
CA ALA A 94 -4.50 1.30 3.90
C ALA A 94 -4.63 1.02 2.40
N HIS A 95 -3.91 1.78 1.58
CA HIS A 95 -3.70 1.48 0.17
C HIS A 95 -2.21 1.26 -0.05
N GLU A 96 -1.82 0.00 -0.20
CA GLU A 96 -0.45 -0.41 -0.48
C GLU A 96 -0.31 -0.78 -1.97
N LEU A 97 0.83 -0.43 -2.55
CA LEU A 97 1.19 -0.69 -3.93
C LEU A 97 2.62 -1.26 -3.98
N MET A 98 2.84 -2.26 -4.83
CA MET A 98 4.15 -2.87 -5.03
C MET A 98 4.41 -3.08 -6.52
N VAL A 99 5.62 -2.74 -6.95
CA VAL A 99 6.04 -2.85 -8.35
C VAL A 99 7.31 -3.67 -8.41
N PHE A 100 7.29 -4.70 -9.25
CA PHE A 100 8.44 -5.47 -9.69
C PHE A 100 8.83 -5.06 -11.12
N ILE A 101 10.12 -4.86 -11.35
CA ILE A 101 10.67 -4.56 -12.68
C ILE A 101 11.70 -5.61 -13.10
N ASP A 102 11.68 -5.94 -14.37
CA ASP A 102 12.74 -6.65 -15.09
C ASP A 102 13.31 -5.68 -16.13
N ARG A 103 14.56 -5.26 -15.93
CA ARG A 103 15.23 -4.28 -16.79
C ARG A 103 15.71 -4.87 -18.10
N GLU A 104 16.05 -6.16 -18.13
CA GLU A 104 16.54 -6.82 -19.35
C GLU A 104 15.43 -6.93 -20.38
N HIS A 105 14.22 -7.26 -19.93
CA HIS A 105 13.04 -7.42 -20.79
C HIS A 105 12.14 -6.18 -20.85
N ASN A 106 12.46 -5.13 -20.06
CA ASN A 106 11.65 -3.93 -19.88
C ASN A 106 10.20 -4.27 -19.46
N TRP A 107 10.05 -5.20 -18.53
CA TRP A 107 8.76 -5.61 -17.99
C TRP A 107 8.48 -4.97 -16.64
N ILE A 108 7.20 -4.70 -16.40
CA ILE A 108 6.70 -4.16 -15.14
C ILE A 108 5.51 -5.01 -14.71
N VAL A 109 5.57 -5.53 -13.49
CA VAL A 109 4.45 -6.22 -12.84
C VAL A 109 4.10 -5.45 -11.59
N ALA A 110 2.86 -5.01 -11.47
CA ALA A 110 2.40 -4.21 -10.34
C ALA A 110 1.16 -4.84 -9.71
N GLU A 111 1.07 -4.71 -8.40
CA GLU A 111 -0.11 -5.07 -7.63
C GLU A 111 -0.41 -4.00 -6.58
N GLN A 112 -1.69 -3.91 -6.22
CA GLN A 112 -2.16 -3.06 -5.13
C GLN A 112 -3.12 -3.82 -4.21
N LEU A 113 -3.23 -3.34 -2.97
CA LEU A 113 -4.13 -3.84 -1.96
C LEU A 113 -4.74 -2.65 -1.20
N VAL A 114 -6.07 -2.57 -1.22
CA VAL A 114 -6.83 -1.69 -0.33
C VAL A 114 -7.34 -2.55 0.82
N SER A 115 -7.03 -2.17 2.05
CA SER A 115 -7.37 -2.95 3.24
C SER A 115 -7.94 -2.06 4.34
N PRO A 116 -9.10 -2.41 4.93
CA PRO A 116 -9.59 -1.75 6.14
C PRO A 116 -8.82 -2.21 7.39
N LYS A 117 -7.92 -3.19 7.28
CA LYS A 117 -7.04 -3.61 8.39
C LYS A 117 -5.97 -2.55 8.62
N THR A 118 -6.33 -1.51 9.36
CA THR A 118 -5.42 -0.42 9.71
C THR A 118 -5.77 0.15 11.06
N ASN A 119 -4.77 0.66 11.77
CA ASN A 119 -4.97 1.47 12.98
C ASN A 119 -4.87 2.98 12.67
N TYR A 120 -4.76 3.37 11.39
CA TYR A 120 -4.59 4.76 10.96
C TYR A 120 -5.61 5.69 11.63
N ALA A 121 -5.12 6.52 12.54
CA ALA A 121 -5.93 7.47 13.26
C ALA A 121 -5.06 8.63 13.79
N MET A 122 -5.72 9.75 14.05
CA MET A 122 -5.09 10.90 14.67
C MET A 122 -6.11 11.71 15.48
N ILE A 123 -5.62 12.40 16.49
CA ILE A 123 -6.38 13.22 17.41
C ILE A 123 -5.61 14.51 17.71
N THR A 124 -6.33 15.62 17.81
CA THR A 124 -5.79 16.86 18.37
C THR A 124 -6.05 16.89 19.86
N ILE A 125 -5.00 17.09 20.65
CA ILE A 125 -5.02 17.02 22.11
C ILE A 125 -4.50 18.32 22.73
N ASN A 126 -5.03 18.67 23.90
CA ASN A 126 -4.49 19.69 24.80
C ASN A 126 -4.08 19.04 26.13
N GLU A 127 -3.55 19.83 27.08
CA GLU A 127 -3.11 19.31 28.40
C GLU A 127 -4.24 18.66 29.23
N GLN A 128 -5.51 18.95 28.93
CA GLN A 128 -6.66 18.35 29.63
C GLN A 128 -7.30 17.18 28.87
N THR A 129 -6.74 16.79 27.72
CA THR A 129 -7.34 15.73 26.90
C THR A 129 -6.92 14.37 27.41
N GLU A 130 -7.90 13.56 27.81
CA GLU A 130 -7.70 12.15 28.13
C GLU A 130 -7.41 11.35 26.84
N ILE A 131 -6.33 10.57 26.82
CA ILE A 131 -5.85 9.86 25.62
C ILE A 131 -5.97 8.34 25.69
N ASP A 132 -6.37 7.76 26.82
CA ASP A 132 -6.35 6.31 27.03
C ASP A 132 -7.18 5.54 25.98
N SER A 133 -8.37 6.03 25.67
CA SER A 133 -9.24 5.41 24.64
C SER A 133 -8.61 5.46 23.25
N PHE A 134 -7.88 6.53 22.93
CA PHE A 134 -7.15 6.64 21.68
C PHE A 134 -5.96 5.67 21.65
N LEU A 135 -5.20 5.55 22.75
CA LEU A 135 -4.06 4.64 22.85
C LEU A 135 -4.50 3.17 22.64
N GLU A 136 -5.63 2.79 23.23
CA GLU A 136 -6.23 1.47 23.03
C GLU A 136 -6.67 1.26 21.57
N GLN A 137 -7.44 2.22 21.01
CA GLN A 137 -7.92 2.17 19.63
C GLN A 137 -6.77 1.96 18.63
N VAL A 138 -5.67 2.68 18.80
CA VAL A 138 -4.52 2.64 17.89
C VAL A 138 -3.53 1.52 18.20
N ARG A 139 -3.82 0.69 19.22
CA ARG A 139 -3.01 -0.48 19.61
C ARG A 139 -1.61 -0.11 20.13
N PHE A 140 -1.47 1.06 20.76
CA PHE A 140 -0.25 1.43 21.46
C PHE A 140 -0.01 0.49 22.66
N PRO A 141 1.22 0.07 22.98
CA PRO A 141 2.51 0.45 22.38
C PRO A 141 3.00 -0.43 21.23
N SER A 142 2.26 -1.49 20.86
CA SER A 142 2.67 -2.37 19.75
C SER A 142 2.79 -1.64 18.41
N HIS A 143 2.02 -0.55 18.26
CA HIS A 143 2.10 0.39 17.15
C HIS A 143 2.59 1.72 17.69
N ALA A 144 3.61 2.28 17.05
CA ALA A 144 4.22 3.50 17.54
C ALA A 144 3.36 4.74 17.21
N LEU A 145 3.66 5.84 17.90
CA LEU A 145 3.00 7.13 17.72
C LEU A 145 3.98 8.21 17.24
N ILE A 146 3.40 9.27 16.68
CA ILE A 146 4.05 10.52 16.32
C ILE A 146 3.39 11.65 17.11
N VAL A 147 4.21 12.50 17.71
CA VAL A 147 3.79 13.75 18.36
C VAL A 147 4.31 14.92 17.53
N GLN A 148 3.42 15.80 17.09
CA GLN A 148 3.78 16.95 16.26
C GLN A 148 2.86 18.15 16.51
N SER A 149 3.23 19.33 16.01
CA SER A 149 2.38 20.51 16.02
C SER A 149 1.14 20.31 15.13
N ILE A 150 0.03 20.99 15.45
CA ILE A 150 -1.22 20.90 14.65
C ILE A 150 -1.00 21.29 13.19
N ASN A 151 -0.20 22.33 12.96
CA ASN A 151 0.15 22.80 11.62
C ASN A 151 1.14 21.86 10.88
N ARG A 152 1.58 20.77 11.52
CA ARG A 152 2.51 19.76 11.02
C ARG A 152 3.88 20.29 10.61
N LYS A 153 4.23 21.51 11.01
CA LYS A 153 5.54 22.13 10.72
C LYS A 153 6.65 21.66 11.65
N HIS A 154 6.30 21.12 12.82
CA HIS A 154 7.26 20.66 13.81
C HIS A 154 6.89 19.28 14.32
N VAL A 155 7.79 18.31 14.13
CA VAL A 155 7.64 16.96 14.66
C VAL A 155 8.49 16.84 15.92
N PHE A 156 7.85 16.65 17.07
CA PHE A 156 8.55 16.51 18.35
C PHE A 156 9.19 15.13 18.49
N ALA A 157 8.50 14.09 18.05
CA ALA A 157 9.00 12.72 18.04
C ALA A 157 8.23 11.81 17.08
N LYS A 158 8.92 10.78 16.60
CA LYS A 158 8.36 9.68 15.80
C LYS A 158 8.80 8.36 16.43
N GLY A 159 8.05 7.28 16.19
CA GLY A 159 8.42 5.95 16.66
C GLY A 159 8.31 5.79 18.18
N ILE A 160 7.42 6.56 18.82
CA ILE A 160 7.17 6.43 20.27
C ILE A 160 6.43 5.12 20.52
N ASN A 161 7.04 4.20 21.24
CA ASN A 161 6.50 2.86 21.51
C ASN A 161 6.53 2.49 23.01
N ASP A 162 6.55 3.49 23.88
CA ASP A 162 6.46 3.31 25.32
C ASP A 162 5.85 4.56 25.99
N LEU A 163 5.22 4.35 27.14
CA LEU A 163 4.45 5.40 27.82
C LEU A 163 5.35 6.52 28.38
N GLU A 164 6.57 6.19 28.83
CA GLU A 164 7.50 7.17 29.40
C GLU A 164 7.93 8.19 28.33
N SER A 165 8.35 7.69 27.17
CA SER A 165 8.68 8.51 26.00
C SER A 165 7.49 9.34 25.55
N LEU A 166 6.28 8.76 25.52
CA LEU A 166 5.06 9.50 25.14
C LEU A 166 4.84 10.70 26.07
N LEU A 167 4.83 10.47 27.38
CA LEU A 167 4.62 11.54 28.37
C LEU A 167 5.73 12.61 28.29
N HIS A 168 6.97 12.19 28.06
CA HIS A 168 8.09 13.11 27.86
C HIS A 168 7.86 14.05 26.67
N TYR A 169 7.51 13.51 25.50
CA TYR A 169 7.32 14.31 24.29
C TYR A 169 6.03 15.14 24.31
N LEU A 170 4.98 14.67 24.99
CA LEU A 170 3.80 15.48 25.25
C LEU A 170 4.15 16.69 26.13
N SER A 171 4.88 16.48 27.23
CA SER A 171 5.34 17.57 28.09
C SER A 171 6.23 18.57 27.32
N LEU A 172 7.13 18.07 26.48
CA LEU A 172 7.98 18.92 25.63
C LEU A 172 7.13 19.73 24.64
N GLY A 173 6.16 19.09 23.98
CA GLY A 173 5.29 19.74 23.01
C GLY A 173 4.42 20.83 23.63
N PHE A 174 3.83 20.58 24.81
CA PHE A 174 2.96 21.55 25.48
C PHE A 174 3.70 22.77 26.04
N LYS A 175 5.03 22.70 26.22
CA LYS A 175 5.84 23.89 26.51
C LYS A 175 5.92 24.87 25.34
N ALA A 176 5.72 24.39 24.11
CA ALA A 176 5.83 25.19 22.89
C ALA A 176 4.46 25.50 22.26
N GLU A 177 3.49 24.60 22.40
CA GLU A 177 2.21 24.62 21.68
C GLU A 177 1.03 24.46 22.65
N LYS A 178 -0.10 25.14 22.38
CA LYS A 178 -1.33 24.98 23.21
C LYS A 178 -2.06 23.66 22.96
N ALA A 179 -1.81 23.05 21.81
CA ALA A 179 -2.40 21.80 21.41
C ALA A 179 -1.47 21.08 20.43
N LEU A 180 -1.48 19.75 20.52
CA LEU A 180 -0.62 18.86 19.76
C LEU A 180 -1.46 17.93 18.90
N LEU A 181 -0.86 17.44 17.83
CA LEU A 181 -1.40 16.36 17.03
C LEU A 181 -0.70 15.06 17.42
N LEU A 182 -1.48 14.12 17.92
CA LEU A 182 -1.06 12.75 18.20
C LEU A 182 -1.59 11.85 17.08
N ALA A 183 -0.70 11.12 16.41
CA ALA A 183 -1.06 10.29 15.27
C ALA A 183 -0.35 8.94 15.32
N THR A 184 -0.95 7.93 14.70
CA THR A 184 -0.28 6.65 14.47
C THR A 184 0.93 6.80 13.57
N ASP A 185 2.05 6.19 13.95
CA ASP A 185 3.21 6.06 13.09
C ASP A 185 2.97 4.93 12.09
N MET A 186 2.65 5.28 10.84
CA MET A 186 2.40 4.28 9.81
C MET A 186 3.67 3.82 9.11
N ARG A 187 4.89 4.20 9.53
CA ARG A 187 6.10 3.63 8.94
C ARG A 187 6.12 2.12 9.22
N ALA A 188 6.53 1.31 8.23
CA ALA A 188 6.32 -0.15 8.27
C ALA A 188 6.92 -0.82 9.51
N MET A 189 8.17 -0.48 9.87
CA MET A 189 8.84 -1.00 11.07
C MET A 189 8.18 -0.58 12.40
N MET A 190 7.34 0.46 12.38
CA MET A 190 6.63 0.98 13.55
C MET A 190 5.19 0.47 13.68
N ASN A 191 4.73 -0.31 12.69
CA ASN A 191 3.33 -0.66 12.54
C ASN A 191 3.14 -2.13 12.10
N PRO A 192 3.01 -3.07 13.05
CA PRO A 192 2.83 -4.49 12.75
C PRO A 192 1.62 -4.78 11.85
N THR A 193 0.50 -4.07 12.02
CA THR A 193 -0.69 -4.25 11.17
C THR A 193 -0.39 -3.89 9.70
N ARG A 194 0.32 -2.77 9.47
CA ARG A 194 0.76 -2.40 8.12
C ARG A 194 1.75 -3.42 7.55
N MET A 195 2.68 -3.91 8.37
CA MET A 195 3.66 -4.91 7.96
C MET A 195 2.98 -6.20 7.46
N GLU A 196 1.92 -6.64 8.12
CA GLU A 196 1.08 -7.77 7.66
C GLU A 196 0.45 -7.49 6.29
N VAL A 197 -0.16 -6.32 6.10
CA VAL A 197 -0.78 -5.91 4.81
C VAL A 197 0.26 -5.85 3.68
N ILE A 198 1.48 -5.39 3.97
CA ILE A 198 2.60 -5.42 3.00
C ILE A 198 2.94 -6.87 2.62
N GLY A 199 2.91 -7.80 3.58
CA GLY A 199 3.12 -9.23 3.34
C GLY A 199 2.04 -9.85 2.46
N GLU A 200 0.76 -9.52 2.71
CA GLU A 200 -0.37 -9.95 1.87
C GLU A 200 -0.19 -9.45 0.42
N LEU A 201 0.22 -8.18 0.25
CA LEU A 201 0.50 -7.61 -1.06
C LEU A 201 1.70 -8.26 -1.76
N ALA A 202 2.77 -8.55 -1.01
CA ALA A 202 3.94 -9.24 -1.54
C ALA A 202 3.58 -10.64 -2.05
N ASP A 203 2.74 -11.37 -1.32
CA ASP A 203 2.23 -12.68 -1.71
C ASP A 203 1.39 -12.62 -3.00
N LYS A 204 0.49 -11.63 -3.08
CA LYS A 204 -0.31 -11.36 -4.28
C LYS A 204 0.57 -11.06 -5.49
N LEU A 205 1.58 -10.20 -5.34
CA LEU A 205 2.50 -9.85 -6.42
C LEU A 205 3.36 -11.05 -6.85
N ALA A 206 3.94 -11.77 -5.90
CA ALA A 206 4.76 -12.94 -6.19
C ALA A 206 3.95 -14.05 -6.88
N LEU A 207 2.68 -14.23 -6.53
CA LEU A 207 1.77 -15.13 -7.24
C LEU A 207 1.56 -14.68 -8.70
N ARG A 208 1.32 -13.39 -8.93
CA ARG A 208 1.18 -12.86 -10.30
C ARG A 208 2.45 -13.06 -11.12
N ILE A 209 3.62 -12.76 -10.57
CA ILE A 209 4.90 -12.98 -11.24
C ILE A 209 5.09 -14.47 -11.58
N ALA A 210 4.71 -15.38 -10.68
CA ALA A 210 4.78 -16.81 -10.91
C ALA A 210 3.80 -17.32 -11.99
N THR A 211 2.77 -16.53 -12.32
CA THR A 211 1.72 -16.90 -13.27
C THR A 211 2.18 -16.55 -14.68
N LEU A 212 2.43 -17.59 -15.48
CA LEU A 212 2.91 -17.43 -16.85
C LEU A 212 1.73 -17.28 -17.83
N CYS A 213 1.93 -16.44 -18.84
CA CYS A 213 1.01 -16.40 -19.97
C CYS A 213 1.05 -17.73 -20.72
N ILE A 214 -0.11 -18.31 -21.01
CA ILE A 214 -0.20 -19.58 -21.74
C ILE A 214 0.24 -19.47 -23.20
N GLN A 215 0.21 -18.26 -23.77
CA GLN A 215 0.54 -18.04 -25.19
C GLN A 215 2.03 -17.79 -25.41
N CYS A 216 2.67 -16.95 -24.60
CA CYS A 216 4.08 -16.56 -24.79
C CYS A 216 5.02 -16.99 -23.67
N GLY A 217 4.50 -17.56 -22.58
CA GLY A 217 5.29 -17.97 -21.41
C GLY A 217 5.81 -16.82 -20.53
N CYS A 218 5.51 -15.56 -20.87
CA CYS A 218 5.95 -14.40 -20.09
C CYS A 218 5.34 -14.41 -18.67
N PRO A 219 6.14 -14.17 -17.62
CA PRO A 219 5.64 -14.03 -16.24
C PRO A 219 4.76 -12.78 -16.05
N GLY A 220 3.92 -12.79 -15.03
CA GLY A 220 3.12 -11.61 -14.67
C GLY A 220 1.70 -11.59 -15.26
N PHE A 221 1.21 -12.70 -15.81
CA PHE A 221 -0.18 -12.81 -16.25
C PHE A 221 -1.13 -12.60 -15.07
N GLY A 222 -2.06 -11.66 -15.19
CA GLY A 222 -2.85 -11.22 -14.05
C GLY A 222 -3.97 -10.25 -14.42
N PHE A 223 -4.66 -9.73 -13.40
CA PHE A 223 -5.68 -8.69 -13.56
C PHE A 223 -5.12 -7.47 -14.30
N LYS A 224 -5.86 -6.98 -15.29
CA LYS A 224 -5.49 -5.83 -16.14
C LYS A 224 -6.50 -4.70 -16.02
N SER A 225 -7.78 -5.01 -16.14
CA SER A 225 -8.87 -4.03 -16.07
C SER A 225 -10.20 -4.71 -15.81
N THR A 226 -11.26 -3.93 -15.71
CA THR A 226 -12.64 -4.41 -15.75
C THR A 226 -13.30 -3.97 -17.06
N ARG A 227 -14.38 -4.64 -17.47
CA ARG A 227 -15.18 -4.24 -18.64
C ARG A 227 -16.65 -4.59 -18.45
N GLY A 228 -17.48 -4.02 -19.33
CA GLY A 228 -18.94 -4.18 -19.28
C GLY A 228 -19.55 -3.43 -18.10
N THR A 229 -20.87 -3.50 -18.00
CA THR A 229 -21.66 -2.80 -16.97
C THR A 229 -22.91 -3.59 -16.64
N LEU A 230 -23.14 -3.90 -15.36
CA LEU A 230 -24.35 -4.57 -14.91
C LEU A 230 -25.56 -3.64 -15.08
N ALA A 231 -26.66 -4.19 -15.58
CA ALA A 231 -27.95 -3.53 -15.61
C ALA A 231 -28.55 -3.44 -14.20
N CYS A 232 -29.24 -2.35 -13.90
CA CYS A 232 -30.05 -2.22 -12.69
C CYS A 232 -31.21 -3.23 -12.71
N SER A 233 -31.39 -4.00 -11.64
CA SER A 233 -32.46 -5.00 -11.55
C SER A 233 -33.88 -4.43 -11.56
N SER A 234 -34.05 -3.11 -11.36
CA SER A 234 -35.35 -2.43 -11.40
C SER A 234 -35.64 -1.77 -12.74
N CYS A 235 -34.74 -0.91 -13.24
CA CYS A 235 -34.99 -0.10 -14.43
C CYS A 235 -34.25 -0.56 -15.69
N GLY A 236 -33.33 -1.53 -15.57
CA GLY A 236 -32.52 -2.03 -16.67
C GLY A 236 -31.43 -1.07 -17.18
N SER A 237 -31.28 0.11 -16.57
CA SER A 237 -30.23 1.07 -16.96
C SER A 237 -28.84 0.56 -16.58
N SER A 238 -27.83 0.94 -17.37
CA SER A 238 -26.42 0.65 -17.08
C SER A 238 -25.99 1.28 -15.75
N THR A 239 -25.20 0.55 -14.97
CA THR A 239 -24.62 1.04 -13.70
C THR A 239 -23.10 1.12 -13.76
N SER A 240 -22.48 1.60 -12.68
CA SER A 240 -21.01 1.64 -12.53
C SER A 240 -20.37 0.28 -12.23
N PHE A 241 -21.17 -0.77 -12.00
CA PHE A 241 -20.67 -2.09 -11.65
C PHE A 241 -20.23 -2.81 -12.92
N TYR A 242 -18.97 -3.23 -12.99
CA TYR A 242 -18.46 -3.98 -14.15
C TYR A 242 -19.04 -5.40 -14.23
N GLU A 243 -19.09 -5.99 -15.43
CA GLU A 243 -19.56 -7.37 -15.67
C GLU A 243 -18.43 -8.40 -15.61
N GLU A 244 -17.25 -8.04 -16.11
CA GLU A 244 -16.14 -8.96 -16.27
C GLU A 244 -14.81 -8.34 -15.83
N GLU A 245 -13.97 -9.17 -15.21
CA GLU A 245 -12.54 -8.91 -15.05
C GLU A 245 -11.81 -9.31 -16.33
N VAL A 246 -10.96 -8.41 -16.83
CA VAL A 246 -10.00 -8.67 -17.91
C VAL A 246 -8.66 -9.04 -17.28
N TRP A 247 -8.21 -10.25 -17.58
CA TRP A 247 -6.91 -10.78 -17.21
C TRP A 247 -6.02 -10.81 -18.44
N GLY A 248 -4.76 -10.42 -18.33
CA GLY A 248 -3.92 -10.24 -19.51
C GLY A 248 -2.44 -10.46 -19.27
N CYS A 249 -1.74 -10.78 -20.36
CA CYS A 249 -0.28 -10.78 -20.40
C CYS A 249 0.26 -9.35 -20.43
N ILE A 250 1.46 -9.16 -19.87
CA ILE A 250 2.20 -7.89 -19.93
C ILE A 250 3.01 -7.73 -21.23
N ALA A 251 3.25 -8.81 -21.97
CA ALA A 251 4.15 -8.84 -23.13
C ALA A 251 3.49 -9.20 -24.47
N CYS A 252 2.28 -9.78 -24.47
CA CYS A 252 1.53 -10.07 -25.68
C CYS A 252 0.04 -9.74 -25.51
N ASP A 253 -0.74 -9.89 -26.58
CA ASP A 253 -2.16 -9.52 -26.59
C ASP A 253 -3.09 -10.57 -25.97
N TYR A 254 -2.56 -11.68 -25.45
CA TYR A 254 -3.36 -12.73 -24.82
C TYR A 254 -4.14 -12.19 -23.60
N GLN A 255 -5.45 -12.41 -23.60
CA GLN A 255 -6.36 -12.01 -22.53
C GLN A 255 -7.41 -13.08 -22.25
N GLU A 256 -7.84 -13.17 -20.99
CA GLU A 256 -8.97 -13.95 -20.52
C GLU A 256 -10.02 -13.00 -19.93
N HIS A 257 -11.30 -13.32 -20.16
CA HIS A 257 -12.41 -12.61 -19.53
C HIS A 257 -13.06 -13.53 -18.51
N LYS A 258 -13.20 -13.03 -17.30
CA LYS A 258 -13.79 -13.77 -16.18
C LYS A 258 -14.97 -12.97 -15.67
N ILE A 259 -16.10 -13.64 -15.47
CA ILE A 259 -17.21 -13.03 -14.74
C ILE A 259 -16.73 -12.54 -13.37
N ARG A 260 -17.40 -11.52 -12.83
CA ARG A 260 -17.11 -11.02 -11.49
C ARG A 260 -17.04 -12.17 -10.48
N ARG A 261 -16.12 -12.05 -9.52
CA ARG A 261 -15.92 -13.08 -8.49
C ARG A 261 -17.08 -13.20 -7.52
N ASP A 262 -17.86 -12.13 -7.32
CA ASP A 262 -19.04 -12.12 -6.48
C ASP A 262 -20.27 -12.76 -7.15
N GLY A 263 -20.18 -13.11 -8.44
CA GLY A 263 -21.26 -13.73 -9.19
C GLY A 263 -22.47 -12.82 -9.45
N LEU A 264 -22.35 -11.51 -9.20
CA LEU A 264 -23.45 -10.58 -9.39
C LEU A 264 -23.77 -10.41 -10.88
N LEU A 265 -25.05 -10.58 -11.24
CA LEU A 265 -25.54 -10.48 -12.62
C LEU A 265 -26.33 -9.20 -12.91
N GLU A 266 -26.86 -8.55 -11.87
CA GLU A 266 -27.59 -7.30 -11.95
C GLU A 266 -27.24 -6.42 -10.74
N ALA A 267 -27.24 -5.11 -10.90
CA ALA A 267 -26.95 -4.17 -9.84
C ALA A 267 -28.18 -3.84 -9.00
N ASP A 268 -27.98 -3.66 -7.69
CA ASP A 268 -29.00 -3.17 -6.77
C ASP A 268 -29.41 -1.73 -7.18
N PRO A 269 -30.72 -1.39 -7.22
CA PRO A 269 -31.19 -0.05 -7.52
C PRO A 269 -30.58 1.06 -6.64
N ALA A 270 -30.12 0.74 -5.42
CA ALA A 270 -29.39 1.67 -4.55
C ALA A 270 -28.06 2.18 -5.14
N HIS A 271 -27.52 1.49 -6.16
CA HIS A 271 -26.29 1.85 -6.87
C HIS A 271 -26.55 2.31 -8.32
N CYS A 272 -27.80 2.59 -8.68
CA CYS A 272 -28.19 3.06 -10.00
C CYS A 272 -28.47 4.56 -9.98
N ASP A 273 -27.72 5.36 -10.75
CA ASP A 273 -27.88 6.82 -10.83
C ASP A 273 -29.28 7.27 -11.28
N TYR A 274 -30.07 6.39 -11.91
CA TYR A 274 -31.46 6.68 -12.28
C TYR A 274 -32.47 6.36 -11.17
N CYS A 275 -32.26 5.26 -10.43
CA CYS A 275 -33.17 4.85 -9.35
C CYS A 275 -32.84 5.54 -8.03
N ASN A 276 -31.56 5.88 -7.81
CA ASN A 276 -31.02 6.52 -6.64
C ASN A 276 -29.96 7.57 -7.07
N PRO A 277 -30.40 8.70 -7.64
CA PRO A 277 -29.54 9.80 -8.07
C PRO A 277 -28.82 10.52 -6.92
#